data_AF-A0A3L7XIM0-F1
#
_entry.id   AF-A0A3L7XIM0-F1
#
_cell.length_a   1.000
_cell.length_b   1.000
_cell.length_c   1.000
_cell.angle_alpha   90.00
_cell.angle_beta   90.00
_cell.angle_gamma   90.00
#
_symmetry.space_group_name_H-M   'P 1'
#
loop_
_entity.id
_entity.type
_entity.pdbx_description
1 polymer ?
#
loop_
_entity_poly.entity_id
_entity_poly.type
_entity_poly.pdbx_seq_one_letter_code
_entity_poly.pdbx_strand_id
1 'polypeptide(L)'
;MADRAGALQQTLLRRVLASGDGLLLPLRFSAEVVEKYRAIEGAQVIRTRTVGRVALRGQWSLDMGIADDASGGAEVQVTLGDLVQRLPERERDHWVAHLIAEPASENFLQMKMASNACIDDGDTVAWT
;
A
#
# COMPACT_ATOMS: atom_id res chain seq x y z
N MET A 1 -11.79 16.93 15.33
CA MET A 1 -10.45 17.26 14.80
C MET A 1 -10.51 17.10 13.31
N ALA A 2 -10.18 18.12 12.53
CA ALA A 2 -10.06 17.95 11.08
C ALA A 2 -9.10 16.80 10.78
N ASP A 3 -9.43 15.96 9.80
CA ASP A 3 -8.62 14.81 9.41
C ASP A 3 -7.27 15.29 8.85
N ARG A 4 -6.28 15.41 9.75
CA ARG A 4 -4.93 15.84 9.43
C ARG A 4 -4.24 14.87 8.46
N ALA A 5 -4.56 13.58 8.55
CA ALA A 5 -4.03 12.59 7.63
C ALA A 5 -4.56 12.83 6.22
N GLY A 6 -5.87 13.07 6.08
CA GLY A 6 -6.50 13.44 4.81
C GLY A 6 -5.89 14.69 4.17
N ALA A 7 -5.62 15.74 4.95
CA ALA A 7 -4.96 16.95 4.43
C ALA A 7 -3.52 16.69 3.93
N LEU A 8 -2.78 15.83 4.64
CA LEU A 8 -1.43 15.42 4.22
C LEU A 8 -1.48 14.54 2.97
N GLN A 9 -2.44 13.63 2.87
CA GLN A 9 -2.64 12.78 1.70
C GLN A 9 -2.98 13.60 0.45
N GLN A 10 -3.86 14.61 0.56
CA GLN A 10 -4.12 15.54 -0.55
C GLN A 10 -2.86 16.29 -0.99
N THR A 11 -2.04 16.72 -0.02
CA THR A 11 -0.79 17.42 -0.31
C THR A 11 0.23 16.51 -1.00
N LEU A 12 0.33 15.26 -0.56
CA LEU A 12 1.17 14.23 -1.16
C LEU A 12 0.72 13.93 -2.60
N LEU A 13 -0.57 13.77 -2.83
CA LEU A 13 -1.13 13.54 -4.16
C LEU A 13 -0.81 14.72 -5.10
N ARG A 14 -0.99 15.97 -4.65
CA ARG A 14 -0.61 17.14 -5.45
C ARG A 14 0.87 17.11 -5.85
N ARG A 15 1.75 16.69 -4.92
CA ARG A 15 3.18 16.55 -5.22
C ARG A 15 3.45 15.46 -6.26
N VAL A 16 2.84 14.29 -6.12
CA VAL A 16 2.95 13.17 -7.08
C VAL A 16 2.51 13.60 -8.48
N LEU A 17 1.37 14.30 -8.57
CA LEU A 17 0.84 14.79 -9.84
C LEU A 17 1.76 15.85 -10.47
N ALA A 18 2.38 16.71 -9.66
CA ALA A 18 3.30 17.73 -10.14
C ALA A 18 4.66 17.16 -10.60
N SER A 19 5.15 16.09 -9.96
CA SER A 19 6.41 15.45 -10.36
C SER A 19 6.24 14.40 -11.46
N GLY A 20 5.04 13.85 -11.63
CA GLY A 20 4.81 12.65 -12.44
C GLY A 20 5.39 11.37 -11.83
N ASP A 21 5.87 11.44 -10.58
CA ASP A 21 6.51 10.33 -9.88
C ASP A 21 5.53 9.69 -8.89
N GLY A 22 4.96 8.56 -9.30
CA GLY A 22 4.02 7.77 -8.50
C GLY A 22 4.65 7.02 -7.33
N LEU A 23 5.98 7.02 -7.18
CA LEU A 23 6.65 6.23 -6.15
C LEU A 23 6.35 6.70 -4.73
N LEU A 24 5.85 7.93 -4.54
CA LEU A 24 5.45 8.43 -3.22
C LEU A 24 4.04 8.01 -2.81
N LEU A 25 3.27 7.34 -3.66
CA LEU A 25 1.90 6.94 -3.33
C LEU A 25 1.90 5.87 -2.22
N PRO A 26 1.20 6.11 -1.10
CA PRO A 26 1.09 5.13 -0.03
C PRO A 26 0.17 3.98 -0.45
N LEU A 27 0.59 2.77 -0.12
CA LEU A 27 -0.16 1.54 -0.26
C LEU A 27 -0.42 0.97 1.14
N ARG A 28 -1.59 0.35 1.33
CA ARG A 28 -2.05 -0.18 2.61
C ARG A 28 -1.97 -1.71 2.60
N PHE A 29 -1.47 -2.28 3.68
CA PHE A 29 -1.34 -3.71 3.86
C PHE A 29 -1.87 -4.13 5.23
N SER A 30 -2.38 -5.35 5.32
CA SER A 30 -2.67 -5.96 6.61
C SER A 30 -1.39 -6.01 7.46
N ALA A 31 -1.47 -5.67 8.74
CA ALA A 31 -0.32 -5.78 9.64
C ALA A 31 0.20 -7.22 9.75
N GLU A 32 -0.60 -8.25 9.40
CA GLU A 32 -0.16 -9.65 9.34
C GLU A 32 1.04 -9.88 8.41
N VAL A 33 1.28 -8.98 7.45
CA VAL A 33 2.46 -9.03 6.56
C VAL A 33 3.77 -9.12 7.35
N VAL A 34 3.83 -8.55 8.57
CA VAL A 34 5.04 -8.53 9.39
C VAL A 34 5.27 -9.83 10.16
N GLU A 35 4.23 -10.67 10.33
CA GLU A 35 4.29 -11.87 11.17
C GLU A 35 5.27 -12.91 10.63
N LYS A 36 5.34 -13.05 9.29
CA LYS A 36 6.37 -13.86 8.61
C LYS A 36 7.77 -13.57 9.14
N TYR A 37 8.11 -12.29 9.32
CA TYR A 37 9.46 -11.88 9.68
C TYR A 37 9.78 -12.11 11.16
N ARG A 38 8.78 -12.22 12.04
CA ARG A 38 9.01 -12.55 13.46
C ARG A 38 9.58 -13.95 13.66
N ALA A 39 9.28 -14.87 12.75
CA ALA A 39 9.74 -16.26 12.80
C ALA A 39 11.14 -16.46 12.18
N ILE A 40 11.69 -15.45 11.52
CA ILE A 40 13.00 -15.55 10.86
C ILE A 40 14.11 -15.19 11.85
N GLU A 41 15.03 -16.12 12.06
CA GLU A 41 16.21 -15.86 12.89
C GLU A 41 17.03 -14.69 12.32
N GLY A 42 17.38 -13.73 13.19
CA GLY A 42 18.14 -12.54 12.81
C GLY A 42 17.32 -11.44 12.12
N ALA A 43 16.01 -11.63 11.92
CA ALA A 43 15.12 -10.54 11.54
C ALA A 43 14.77 -9.67 12.77
N GLN A 44 14.64 -8.36 12.52
CA GLN A 44 14.22 -7.37 13.50
C GLN A 44 12.87 -6.80 13.08
N VAL A 45 11.87 -6.95 13.93
CA VAL A 45 10.56 -6.32 13.78
C VAL A 45 10.34 -5.42 14.99
N ILE A 46 10.36 -4.10 14.79
CA ILE A 46 10.19 -3.11 15.86
C ILE A 46 9.06 -2.14 15.49
N ARG A 47 8.34 -1.65 16.50
CA ARG A 47 7.30 -0.64 16.31
C ARG A 47 7.22 0.36 17.45
N THR A 48 6.78 1.56 17.10
CA THR A 48 6.19 2.55 18.00
C THR A 48 4.67 2.45 17.89
N ARG A 49 3.95 3.51 18.30
CA ARG A 49 2.50 3.60 18.10
C ARG A 49 2.13 3.80 16.63
N THR A 50 2.87 4.63 15.90
CA THR A 50 2.48 5.11 14.56
C THR A 50 3.46 4.74 13.45
N VAL A 51 4.63 4.20 13.79
CA VAL A 51 5.68 3.83 12.84
C VAL A 51 6.31 2.50 13.26
N GLY A 52 6.64 1.64 12.30
CA GLY A 52 7.36 0.39 12.51
C GLY A 52 8.49 0.18 11.49
N ARG A 53 9.25 -0.88 11.71
CA ARG A 53 10.32 -1.34 10.81
C ARG A 53 10.41 -2.85 10.83
N VAL A 54 10.58 -3.42 9.64
CA VAL A 54 11.12 -4.78 9.44
C VAL A 54 12.53 -4.64 8.89
N ALA A 55 13.48 -5.40 9.42
CA ALA A 55 14.84 -5.47 8.88
C ALA A 55 15.40 -6.89 8.94
N LEU A 56 16.00 -7.37 7.85
CA LEU A 56 16.88 -8.54 7.86
C LEU A 56 18.32 -8.04 7.85
N ARG A 57 19.06 -8.36 8.92
CA ARG A 57 20.40 -7.83 9.16
C ARG A 57 21.33 -8.10 7.97
N GLY A 58 21.96 -7.03 7.48
CA GLY A 58 22.88 -7.10 6.35
C GLY A 58 22.23 -7.35 4.99
N GLN A 59 20.90 -7.36 4.90
CA GLN A 59 20.17 -7.57 3.65
C GLN A 59 19.32 -6.35 3.28
N TRP A 60 18.28 -6.05 4.06
CA TRP A 60 17.36 -4.95 3.76
C TRP A 60 16.61 -4.49 5.01
N SER A 61 16.04 -3.28 4.92
CA SER A 61 15.11 -2.75 5.92
C SER A 61 14.00 -1.95 5.25
N LEU A 62 12.80 -2.04 5.81
CA LEU A 62 11.62 -1.34 5.36
C LEU A 62 10.96 -0.64 6.55
N ASP A 63 10.83 0.67 6.45
CA ASP A 63 10.07 1.50 7.39
C ASP A 63 8.61 1.54 6.96
N MET A 64 7.70 1.61 7.92
CA MET A 64 6.26 1.58 7.68
C MET A 64 5.51 2.51 8.62
N GLY A 65 4.49 3.19 8.11
CA GLY A 65 3.46 3.82 8.93
C GLY A 65 2.52 2.76 9.51
N ILE A 66 1.94 3.04 10.67
CA ILE A 66 0.97 2.16 11.34
C ILE A 66 -0.33 2.93 11.53
N ALA A 67 -1.44 2.34 11.08
CA ALA A 67 -2.78 2.82 11.34
C ALA A 67 -3.52 1.75 12.15
N ASP A 68 -3.42 1.82 13.48
CA ASP A 68 -4.06 0.86 14.41
C ASP A 68 -5.58 1.04 14.51
N ASP A 69 -6.11 2.20 14.10
CA ASP A 69 -7.52 2.58 14.27
C ASP A 69 -8.40 2.24 13.05
N ALA A 70 -7.87 1.49 12.08
CA ALA A 70 -8.62 1.15 10.88
C ALA A 70 -9.73 0.13 11.20
N SER A 71 -10.91 0.35 10.62
CA SER A 71 -12.15 -0.41 10.89
C SER A 71 -12.08 -1.92 10.58
N GLY A 72 -10.95 -2.41 10.05
CA GLY A 72 -10.71 -3.79 9.66
C GLY A 72 -9.51 -4.47 10.34
N GLY A 73 -8.89 -3.83 11.34
CA GLY A 73 -7.70 -4.34 12.04
C GLY A 73 -6.49 -3.43 11.85
N ALA A 74 -5.36 -3.77 12.47
CA ALA A 74 -4.14 -2.97 12.34
C ALA A 74 -3.62 -3.03 10.89
N GLU A 75 -3.32 -1.86 10.32
CA GLU A 75 -2.77 -1.74 8.98
C GLU A 75 -1.35 -1.16 9.03
N VAL A 76 -0.55 -1.52 8.04
CA VAL A 76 0.74 -0.87 7.78
C VAL A 76 0.74 -0.18 6.43
N GLN A 77 1.46 0.94 6.34
CA GLN A 77 1.56 1.76 5.14
C GLN A 77 3.01 1.87 4.70
N VAL A 78 3.26 1.63 3.42
CA VAL A 78 4.55 1.86 2.75
C VAL A 78 4.30 2.54 1.41
N THR A 79 5.29 3.21 0.85
CA THR A 79 5.13 3.79 -0.49
C THR A 79 5.43 2.75 -1.59
N LEU A 80 4.90 2.97 -2.80
CA LEU A 80 5.28 2.15 -3.96
C LEU A 80 6.81 2.15 -4.18
N GLY A 81 7.46 3.29 -3.96
CA GLY A 81 8.91 3.44 -4.01
C GLY A 81 9.64 2.52 -3.03
N ASP A 82 9.12 2.38 -1.81
CA ASP A 82 9.72 1.47 -0.82
C ASP A 82 9.69 0.01 -1.31
N LEU A 83 8.58 -0.43 -1.92
CA LEU A 83 8.45 -1.79 -2.47
C LEU A 83 9.34 -2.04 -3.69
N VAL A 84 9.51 -1.03 -4.54
CA VAL A 84 10.32 -1.16 -5.76
C VAL A 84 11.81 -1.07 -5.46
N GLN A 85 12.21 -0.17 -4.55
CA GLN A 85 13.62 0.21 -4.34
C GLN A 85 14.27 -0.47 -3.13
N ARG A 86 13.50 -0.81 -2.08
CA ARG A 86 14.06 -1.33 -0.82
C ARG A 86 13.70 -2.79 -0.57
N LEU A 87 12.50 -3.21 -0.97
CA LEU A 87 12.03 -4.56 -0.77
C LEU A 87 12.62 -5.50 -1.86
N PRO A 88 13.31 -6.60 -1.48
CA PRO A 88 13.80 -7.56 -2.45
C PRO A 88 12.68 -8.22 -3.25
N GLU A 89 12.95 -8.57 -4.51
CA GLU A 89 11.95 -9.13 -5.43
C GLU A 89 11.25 -10.37 -4.87
N ARG A 90 12.00 -11.27 -4.21
CA ARG A 90 11.48 -12.48 -3.56
C ARG A 90 10.46 -12.23 -2.44
N GLU A 91 10.39 -11.01 -1.92
CA GLU A 91 9.42 -10.64 -0.89
C GLU A 91 8.15 -10.01 -1.48
N ARG A 92 8.16 -9.59 -2.75
CA ARG A 92 7.06 -8.82 -3.35
C ARG A 92 5.74 -9.60 -3.36
N ASP A 93 5.76 -10.87 -3.74
CA ASP A 93 4.54 -11.71 -3.76
C ASP A 93 3.91 -11.84 -2.37
N HIS A 94 4.74 -11.97 -1.34
CA HIS A 94 4.27 -11.98 0.05
C HIS A 94 3.55 -10.67 0.40
N TRP A 95 4.15 -9.52 0.05
CA TRP A 95 3.52 -8.23 0.30
C TRP A 95 2.24 -8.04 -0.51
N VAL A 96 2.22 -8.41 -1.79
CA VAL A 96 1.02 -8.32 -2.65
C VAL A 96 -0.14 -9.13 -2.08
N ALA A 97 0.13 -10.32 -1.51
CA ALA A 97 -0.91 -11.14 -0.88
C ALA A 97 -1.56 -10.48 0.36
N HIS A 98 -0.89 -9.52 0.99
CA HIS A 98 -1.39 -8.76 2.14
C HIS A 98 -1.91 -7.36 1.78
N LEU A 99 -1.96 -7.01 0.49
CA LEU A 99 -2.48 -5.72 0.04
C LEU A 99 -3.95 -5.56 0.45
N ILE A 100 -4.29 -4.45 1.09
CA ILE A 100 -5.68 -4.09 1.37
C ILE A 100 -6.22 -3.39 0.12
N ALA A 101 -7.12 -4.07 -0.58
CA ALA A 101 -7.80 -3.50 -1.73
C ALA A 101 -8.81 -2.43 -1.28
N GLU A 102 -8.68 -1.23 -1.82
CA GLU A 102 -9.74 -0.22 -1.73
C GLU A 102 -10.99 -0.71 -2.47
N PRO A 103 -12.19 -0.25 -2.07
CA PRO A 103 -13.38 -0.40 -2.92
C PRO A 103 -13.07 0.12 -4.33
N ALA A 104 -13.10 -0.79 -5.31
CA ALA A 104 -12.73 -0.51 -6.68
C ALA A 104 -13.75 -1.10 -7.64
N SER A 105 -13.92 -0.46 -8.79
CA SER A 105 -14.70 -1.02 -9.90
C SER A 105 -13.88 -2.13 -10.57
N GLU A 106 -14.41 -3.36 -10.51
CA GLU A 106 -13.79 -4.52 -11.17
C GLU A 106 -13.60 -4.28 -12.67
N ASN A 107 -14.66 -3.86 -13.36
CA ASN A 107 -14.64 -3.55 -14.80
C ASN A 107 -13.55 -2.51 -15.12
N PHE A 108 -13.45 -1.44 -14.33
CA PHE A 108 -12.43 -0.42 -14.52
C PHE A 108 -11.01 -0.97 -14.36
N LEU A 109 -10.76 -1.79 -13.33
CA LEU A 109 -9.46 -2.43 -13.12
C LEU A 109 -9.11 -3.38 -14.27
N GLN A 110 -10.06 -4.18 -14.74
CA GLN A 110 -9.88 -5.08 -15.89
C GLN A 110 -9.48 -4.29 -17.15
N MET A 111 -10.14 -3.16 -17.44
CA MET A 111 -9.78 -2.29 -18.58
C MET A 111 -8.36 -1.74 -18.48
N LYS A 112 -7.84 -1.49 -17.28
CA LYS A 112 -6.45 -1.03 -17.10
C LYS A 112 -5.42 -2.14 -17.26
N MET A 113 -5.79 -3.38 -16.98
CA MET A 113 -4.90 -4.55 -17.11
C MET A 113 -4.87 -5.11 -18.54
N ALA A 114 -6.01 -5.09 -19.24
CA ALA A 114 -6.16 -5.61 -20.59
C ALA A 114 -6.77 -4.54 -21.49
N SER A 115 -5.96 -4.02 -22.43
CA SER A 115 -6.36 -2.97 -23.37
C SER A 115 -7.45 -3.39 -24.37
N ASN A 116 -7.85 -4.67 -24.37
CA ASN A 116 -8.86 -5.26 -25.25
C ASN A 116 -10.05 -5.90 -24.50
N ALA A 117 -10.22 -5.62 -23.20
CA ALA A 117 -11.37 -6.13 -22.47
C ALA A 117 -12.68 -5.59 -23.09
N CYS A 118 -13.49 -6.48 -23.66
CA CYS A 118 -14.85 -6.16 -24.07
C CYS A 118 -15.75 -6.37 -22.85
N ILE A 119 -16.23 -5.27 -22.27
CA ILE A 119 -17.08 -5.27 -21.08
C ILE A 119 -18.44 -4.73 -21.50
N ASP A 120 -19.47 -5.54 -21.31
CA ASP A 120 -20.86 -5.12 -21.50
C ASP A 120 -21.44 -4.73 -20.13
N ASP A 121 -21.53 -3.43 -19.87
CA ASP A 121 -21.99 -2.85 -18.59
C ASP A 121 -23.35 -2.13 -18.75
N GLY A 122 -24.08 -2.46 -19.82
CA GLY A 122 -25.38 -1.88 -20.13
C GLY A 122 -25.34 -0.44 -20.67
N ASP A 123 -26.47 0.25 -20.54
CA ASP A 123 -26.66 1.58 -21.11
C ASP A 123 -25.98 2.68 -20.29
N THR A 124 -25.49 3.73 -20.97
CA THR A 124 -24.93 4.91 -20.32
C THR A 124 -25.99 5.63 -19.49
N VAL A 125 -25.74 5.77 -18.18
CA VAL A 125 -26.56 6.55 -17.25
C VAL A 125 -25.91 7.90 -16.94
N ALA A 126 -26.74 8.93 -16.72
CA ALA A 126 -26.25 10.24 -16.30
C ALA A 126 -25.78 10.24 -14.84
N TRP A 127 -24.78 11.07 -14.52
CA TRP A 127 -24.36 11.31 -13.14
C TRP A 127 -25.40 12.20 -12.44
N THR A 128 -26.26 11.63 -11.61
CA THR A 128 -27.28 12.35 -10.83
C THR A 128 -26.94 12.40 -9.36
#